data_AF-A0A0K0FPD5-F1
#
_entry.id   AF-A0A0K0FPD5-F1
#
_cell.length_a   1.000
_cell.length_b   1.000
_cell.length_c   1.000
_cell.angle_alpha   90.00
_cell.angle_beta   90.00
_cell.angle_gamma   90.00
#
_symmetry.space_group_name_H-M   'P 1'
#
loop_
_entity.id
_entity.type
_entity.pdbx_description
1 polymer ?
#
loop_
_entity_poly.entity_id
_entity_poly.type
_entity_poly.pdbx_seq_one_letter_code
_entity_poly.pdbx_strand_id
1 'polypeptide(L)'
;MKLATLLAIATGKRVFGIWNIFLSNTKMNNDIVIRLPKTKNSNKNILNHFLIIIIYFEKKLCPIATFLEYLELTKDFREDTDQVFVSYEVKKIGKPISKDRLSKWIRLYLEKANIFLNPHSIRANMFKQGALANIPS
;
A
#
# COMPACT_ATOMS: atom_id res chain seq x y z
N MET A 1 8.34 6.12 -3.66
CA MET A 1 7.91 5.48 -2.40
C MET A 1 6.70 6.12 -1.71
N LYS A 2 6.23 7.28 -2.17
CA LYS A 2 5.02 7.95 -1.68
C LYS A 2 3.78 7.03 -1.65
N LEU A 3 3.57 6.23 -2.70
CA LEU A 3 2.45 5.29 -2.80
C LEU A 3 2.37 4.32 -1.62
N ALA A 4 3.48 3.64 -1.30
CA ALA A 4 3.52 2.63 -0.24
C ALA A 4 3.12 3.21 1.11
N THR A 5 3.63 4.40 1.43
CA THR A 5 3.30 5.11 2.67
C THR A 5 1.86 5.57 2.68
N LEU A 6 1.36 6.14 1.59
CA LEU A 6 -0.03 6.58 1.48
C LEU A 6 -1.00 5.41 1.62
N LEU A 7 -0.73 4.26 1.00
CA LEU A 7 -1.55 3.07 1.17
C LEU A 7 -1.50 2.55 2.61
N ALA A 8 -0.33 2.57 3.26
CA ALA A 8 -0.19 2.17 4.66
C ALA A 8 -1.03 3.03 5.61
N ILE A 9 -1.00 4.35 5.40
CA ILE A 9 -1.75 5.31 6.21
C ILE A 9 -3.24 5.22 5.89
N ALA A 10 -3.62 5.33 4.61
CA ALA A 10 -5.02 5.42 4.19
C ALA A 10 -5.82 4.14 4.47
N THR A 11 -5.18 2.96 4.42
CA THR A 11 -5.90 1.67 4.53
C THR A 11 -5.66 0.94 5.85
N GLY A 12 -4.68 1.37 6.65
CA GLY A 12 -4.30 0.72 7.91
C GLY A 12 -3.83 -0.74 7.77
N LYS A 13 -3.57 -1.21 6.54
CA LYS A 13 -3.16 -2.59 6.29
C LYS A 13 -1.70 -2.82 6.72
N ARG A 14 -1.41 -4.08 7.07
CA ARG A 14 -0.03 -4.51 7.35
C ARG A 14 0.82 -4.40 6.09
N VAL A 15 2.12 -4.18 6.24
CA VAL A 15 3.09 -4.15 5.13
C VAL A 15 2.97 -5.38 4.24
N PHE A 16 2.71 -6.56 4.80
CA PHE A 16 2.48 -7.77 4.02
C PHE A 16 1.29 -7.66 3.06
N GLY A 17 0.18 -7.06 3.48
CA GLY A 17 -0.99 -6.86 2.63
C GLY A 17 -0.72 -5.85 1.52
N ILE A 18 0.04 -4.79 1.82
CA ILE A 18 0.45 -3.79 0.83
C ILE A 18 1.45 -4.39 -0.17
N TRP A 19 2.39 -5.20 0.32
CA TRP A 19 3.35 -5.90 -0.53
C TRP A 19 2.65 -6.87 -1.49
N ASN A 20 1.64 -7.60 -1.03
CA ASN A 20 0.85 -8.55 -1.83
C ASN A 20 -0.26 -7.92 -2.69
N ILE A 21 0.01 -6.74 -3.25
CA ILE A 21 -0.87 -6.13 -4.26
C ILE A 21 -0.38 -6.58 -5.64
N PHE A 22 -1.29 -7.21 -6.38
CA PHE A 22 -1.08 -7.69 -7.74
C PHE A 22 -2.03 -6.98 -8.71
N LEU A 23 -1.55 -6.64 -9.90
CA LEU A 23 -2.31 -5.92 -10.93
C LEU A 23 -3.48 -6.77 -11.43
N SER A 24 -3.25 -8.06 -11.66
CA SER A 24 -4.27 -9.05 -12.03
C SER A 24 -5.46 -9.11 -11.07
N ASN A 25 -5.21 -8.79 -9.80
CA ASN A 25 -6.21 -8.78 -8.72
C ASN A 25 -6.79 -7.39 -8.45
N THR A 26 -6.50 -6.41 -9.31
CA THR A 26 -6.96 -5.04 -9.19
C THR A 26 -8.13 -4.79 -10.12
N LYS A 27 -9.23 -4.29 -9.57
CA LYS A 27 -10.36 -3.76 -10.34
C LYS A 27 -10.40 -2.25 -10.19
N MET A 28 -10.30 -1.54 -11.30
CA MET A 28 -10.37 -0.09 -11.36
C MET A 28 -11.77 0.34 -11.78
N ASN A 29 -12.53 0.91 -10.85
CA ASN A 29 -13.78 1.63 -11.11
C ASN A 29 -13.58 3.09 -10.65
N ASN A 30 -14.61 3.73 -10.07
CA ASN A 30 -14.46 5.01 -9.36
C ASN A 30 -13.47 4.90 -8.18
N ASP A 31 -13.47 3.73 -7.52
CA ASP A 31 -12.48 3.34 -6.52
C ASP A 31 -11.61 2.19 -7.05
N ILE A 32 -10.42 2.03 -6.47
CA ILE A 32 -9.56 0.88 -6.77
C ILE A 32 -9.80 -0.19 -5.71
N VAL A 33 -10.30 -1.35 -6.14
CA VAL A 33 -10.53 -2.50 -5.27
C VAL A 33 -9.51 -3.59 -5.62
N ILE A 34 -8.68 -3.93 -4.66
CA ILE A 34 -7.64 -4.94 -4.80
C ILE A 34 -8.01 -6.15 -3.95
N ARG A 35 -8.03 -7.33 -4.56
CA ARG A 35 -8.16 -8.59 -3.83
C ARG A 35 -6.79 -9.03 -3.30
N LEU A 36 -6.66 -9.11 -1.99
CA LEU A 36 -5.42 -9.61 -1.36
C LEU A 36 -5.49 -11.13 -1.16
N PRO A 37 -4.35 -11.85 -1.31
CA PRO A 37 -4.28 -13.28 -1.06
C PRO A 37 -4.55 -13.61 0.42
N LYS A 38 -5.08 -14.81 0.68
CA LYS A 38 -5.39 -15.27 2.05
C LYS A 38 -4.11 -15.33 2.88
N THR A 39 -4.16 -14.77 4.09
CA THR A 39 -3.07 -14.91 5.07
C THR A 39 -3.30 -16.14 5.96
N LYS A 40 -2.22 -16.70 6.54
CA LYS A 40 -2.25 -17.86 7.45
C LYS A 40 -3.22 -17.71 8.63
N ASN A 41 -3.52 -16.47 9.04
CA ASN A 41 -4.44 -16.14 10.15
C ASN A 41 -5.81 -15.65 9.67
N SER A 42 -6.13 -15.75 8.38
CA SER A 42 -7.49 -15.49 7.89
C SER A 42 -8.35 -16.65 8.35
N ASN A 43 -9.27 -16.41 9.30
CA ASN A 43 -10.29 -17.39 9.65
C ASN A 43 -10.93 -17.95 8.38
N LYS A 44 -11.17 -19.28 8.35
CA LYS A 44 -11.66 -20.02 7.17
C LYS A 44 -12.94 -19.43 6.55
N ASN A 45 -13.70 -18.60 7.29
CA ASN A 45 -14.96 -17.98 6.88
C ASN A 45 -14.91 -16.48 6.52
N ILE A 46 -13.75 -15.81 6.54
CA ILE A 46 -13.72 -14.39 6.13
C ILE A 46 -13.66 -14.30 4.61
N LEU A 47 -14.81 -13.98 4.02
CA LEU A 47 -14.98 -13.62 2.61
C LEU A 47 -14.00 -12.50 2.24
N ASN A 48 -13.06 -12.84 1.36
CA ASN A 48 -12.23 -11.93 0.54
C ASN A 48 -11.59 -10.74 1.28
N HIS A 49 -10.29 -10.82 1.56
CA HIS A 49 -9.53 -9.70 2.10
C HIS A 49 -9.34 -8.63 1.01
N PHE A 50 -10.26 -7.67 0.90
CA PHE A 50 -10.11 -6.56 -0.03
C PHE A 50 -9.29 -5.42 0.59
N LEU A 51 -8.55 -4.74 -0.27
CA LEU A 51 -7.95 -3.43 -0.06
C LEU A 51 -8.72 -2.45 -0.95
N ILE A 52 -9.43 -1.53 -0.31
CA ILE A 52 -10.17 -0.47 -1.01
C ILE A 52 -9.33 0.79 -0.91
N ILE A 53 -9.03 1.39 -2.05
CA ILE A 53 -8.32 2.66 -2.16
C ILE A 53 -9.34 3.69 -2.65
N ILE A 54 -9.58 4.71 -1.83
CA ILE A 54 -10.56 5.77 -2.09
C ILE A 54 -9.91 7.03 -2.65
N ILE A 55 -10.70 7.84 -3.35
CA ILE A 55 -10.31 9.19 -3.79
C ILE A 55 -10.20 10.12 -2.58
N TYR A 56 -9.14 10.93 -2.54
CA TYR A 56 -9.06 12.10 -1.67
C TYR A 56 -9.07 13.36 -2.52
N PHE A 57 -9.75 14.41 -2.03
CA PHE A 57 -9.85 15.71 -2.71
C PHE A 57 -8.49 16.39 -2.91
N GLU A 58 -7.61 16.31 -1.91
CA GLU A 58 -6.26 16.84 -2.00
C GLU A 58 -5.41 15.94 -2.91
N LYS A 59 -5.16 16.39 -4.15
CA LYS A 59 -4.42 15.62 -5.17
C LYS A 59 -3.06 15.14 -4.67
N LYS A 60 -2.37 15.95 -3.85
CA LYS A 60 -1.05 15.57 -3.30
C LYS A 60 -1.14 14.39 -2.32
N LEU A 61 -2.30 14.15 -1.72
CA LEU A 61 -2.54 13.08 -0.75
C LEU A 61 -3.41 11.95 -1.33
N CYS A 62 -3.92 12.10 -2.57
CA CYS A 62 -4.78 11.12 -3.21
C CYS A 62 -4.04 9.80 -3.51
N PRO A 63 -4.40 8.70 -2.82
CA PRO A 63 -3.75 7.41 -3.03
C PRO A 63 -4.04 6.83 -4.42
N ILE A 64 -5.23 7.04 -4.98
CA ILE A 64 -5.57 6.61 -6.35
C ILE A 64 -4.71 7.34 -7.38
N ALA A 65 -4.62 8.68 -7.31
CA ALA A 65 -3.80 9.45 -8.23
C ALA A 65 -2.33 9.01 -8.17
N THR A 66 -1.81 8.82 -6.95
CA THR A 66 -0.44 8.35 -6.73
C THR A 66 -0.24 6.91 -7.22
N PHE A 67 -1.28 6.06 -7.16
CA PHE A 67 -1.23 4.70 -7.66
C PHE A 67 -1.12 4.69 -9.19
N LEU A 68 -1.98 5.43 -9.88
CA LEU A 68 -1.96 5.55 -11.34
C LEU A 68 -0.65 6.17 -11.84
N GLU A 69 -0.19 7.25 -11.22
CA GLU A 69 1.10 7.89 -11.53
C GLU A 69 2.26 6.89 -11.38
N TYR A 70 2.25 6.08 -10.32
CA TYR A 70 3.28 5.06 -10.13
C TYR A 70 3.23 3.97 -11.22
N LEU A 71 2.04 3.54 -11.64
CA LEU A 71 1.91 2.58 -12.74
C LEU A 71 2.46 3.14 -14.04
N GLU A 72 2.15 4.40 -14.36
CA GLU A 72 2.64 5.06 -15.57
C GLU A 72 4.17 5.19 -15.53
N LEU A 73 4.73 5.68 -14.42
CA LEU A 73 6.17 5.84 -14.26
C LEU A 73 6.95 4.52 -14.31
N THR A 74 6.31 3.40 -13.96
CA THR A 74 6.98 2.08 -13.96
C THR A 74 6.73 1.29 -15.23
N LYS A 75 5.80 1.73 -16.09
CA LYS A 75 5.31 0.99 -17.26
C LYS A 75 6.43 0.55 -18.20
N ASP A 76 7.39 1.42 -18.48
CA ASP A 76 8.41 1.19 -19.50
C ASP A 76 9.48 0.17 -19.10
N PHE A 77 9.68 -0.03 -17.80
CA PHE A 77 10.69 -0.94 -17.27
C PHE A 77 10.13 -2.05 -16.39
N ARG A 78 8.82 -2.04 -16.17
CA ARG A 78 8.11 -3.16 -15.57
C ARG A 78 8.06 -4.24 -16.63
N GLU A 79 8.88 -5.27 -16.44
CA GLU A 79 8.83 -6.55 -17.17
C GLU A 79 7.43 -7.20 -17.00
N ASP A 80 7.28 -8.51 -17.23
CA ASP A 80 6.03 -9.25 -17.00
C ASP A 80 5.68 -9.46 -15.51
N THR A 81 6.10 -8.55 -14.63
CA THR A 81 5.81 -8.61 -13.20
C THR A 81 4.39 -8.11 -12.90
N ASP A 82 3.59 -9.01 -12.33
CA ASP A 82 2.23 -8.72 -11.88
C ASP A 82 2.18 -7.97 -10.52
N GLN A 83 3.28 -7.97 -9.76
CA GLN A 83 3.35 -7.28 -8.48
C GLN A 83 3.44 -5.76 -8.66
N VAL A 84 2.65 -5.00 -7.89
CA VAL A 84 2.66 -3.53 -8.02
C VAL A 84 4.03 -2.95 -7.68
N PHE A 85 4.65 -3.32 -6.57
CA PHE A 85 5.90 -2.69 -6.17
C PHE A 85 7.12 -3.33 -6.84
N VAL A 86 7.72 -2.58 -7.77
CA VAL A 86 8.91 -2.98 -8.52
C VAL A 86 10.15 -2.18 -8.12
N SER A 87 11.31 -2.77 -8.35
CA SER A 87 12.61 -2.16 -8.09
C SER A 87 13.01 -1.27 -9.26
N TYR A 88 13.57 -0.11 -8.93
CA TYR A 88 14.20 0.84 -9.86
C TYR A 88 15.74 0.76 -9.85
N GLU A 89 16.30 -0.17 -9.06
CA GLU A 89 17.75 -0.37 -9.00
C GLU A 89 18.21 -1.06 -10.28
N VAL A 90 19.24 -0.51 -10.94
CA VAL A 90 19.73 -0.96 -12.26
C VAL A 90 19.87 -2.49 -12.38
N LYS A 91 20.40 -3.16 -11.36
CA LYS A 91 20.63 -4.62 -11.36
C LYS A 91 19.35 -5.47 -11.25
N LYS A 92 18.24 -4.87 -10.84
CA LYS A 92 16.95 -5.53 -10.56
C LYS A 92 15.79 -4.66 -11.06
N ILE A 93 16.00 -3.91 -12.13
CA ILE A 93 14.99 -3.00 -12.65
C ILE A 93 13.77 -3.82 -13.08
N GLY A 94 12.56 -3.34 -12.80
CA GLY A 94 11.32 -4.04 -13.15
C GLY A 94 10.96 -5.23 -12.26
N LYS A 95 11.93 -5.79 -11.53
CA LYS A 95 11.71 -6.96 -10.66
C LYS A 95 10.96 -6.58 -9.39
N PRO A 96 10.16 -7.49 -8.82
CA PRO A 96 9.43 -7.20 -7.60
C PRO A 96 10.38 -6.97 -6.41
N ILE A 97 10.02 -6.02 -5.54
CA ILE A 97 10.80 -5.76 -4.33
C ILE A 97 10.47 -6.78 -3.24
N SER A 98 11.40 -6.98 -2.29
CA SER A 98 11.08 -7.75 -1.09
C SER A 98 10.18 -6.97 -0.13
N LYS A 99 9.41 -7.70 0.68
CA LYS A 99 8.60 -7.16 1.78
C LYS A 99 9.44 -6.29 2.73
N ASP A 100 10.66 -6.71 3.03
CA ASP A 100 11.55 -5.99 3.95
C ASP A 100 12.04 -4.68 3.34
N ARG A 101 12.30 -4.65 2.02
CA ARG A 101 12.63 -3.41 1.29
C ARG A 101 11.45 -2.43 1.33
N LEU A 102 10.22 -2.91 1.11
CA LEU A 102 9.01 -2.10 1.23
C LEU A 102 8.85 -1.55 2.66
N SER A 103 9.03 -2.39 3.68
CA SER A 103 8.97 -2.01 5.10
C SER A 103 9.98 -0.91 5.43
N LYS A 104 11.24 -1.09 5.01
CA LYS A 104 12.32 -0.11 5.21
C LYS A 104 11.97 1.22 4.55
N TRP A 105 11.42 1.20 3.34
CA TRP A 105 11.03 2.41 2.64
C TRP A 105 9.89 3.18 3.30
N ILE A 106 8.86 2.49 3.77
CA ILE A 106 7.77 3.12 4.54
C ILE A 106 8.34 3.78 5.80
N ARG A 107 9.18 3.04 6.54
CA ARG A 107 9.83 3.55 7.77
C ARG A 107 10.68 4.79 7.50
N LEU A 108 11.58 4.75 6.52
CA LEU A 108 12.43 5.90 6.17
C LEU A 108 11.62 7.13 5.77
N TYR A 109 10.47 6.94 5.10
CA TYR A 109 9.61 8.05 4.71
C TYR A 109 8.92 8.69 5.92
N LEU A 110 8.46 7.87 6.87
CA LEU A 110 7.86 8.35 8.12
C LEU A 110 8.89 9.04 9.01
N GLU A 111 10.10 8.49 9.12
CA GLU A 111 11.22 9.11 9.85
C GLU A 111 11.57 10.48 9.24
N LYS A 112 11.63 10.60 7.91
CA LYS A 112 11.83 11.90 7.23
C LYS A 112 10.71 12.90 7.49
N ALA A 113 9.50 12.43 7.73
CA ALA A 113 8.36 13.26 8.12
C ALA A 113 8.32 13.54 9.64
N ASN A 114 9.36 13.16 10.39
CA ASN A 114 9.43 13.21 11.87
C ASN A 114 8.27 12.46 12.56
N ILE A 115 7.68 11.47 11.89
CA ILE A 115 6.64 10.61 12.44
C ILE A 115 7.33 9.34 12.94
N PHE A 116 7.76 9.36 14.20
CA PHE A 116 8.42 8.21 14.85
C PHE A 116 7.42 7.07 15.03
N LEU A 117 7.44 6.13 14.09
CA LEU A 117 6.58 4.96 14.09
C LEU A 117 7.44 3.71 14.07
N ASN A 118 7.37 2.95 15.16
CA ASN A 118 7.73 1.55 15.09
C ASN A 118 6.81 0.92 14.02
N PRO A 119 7.25 0.05 13.08
CA PRO A 119 6.38 -0.47 12.02
C PRO A 119 5.11 -1.17 12.55
N HIS A 120 5.15 -1.68 13.79
CA HIS A 120 4.00 -2.22 14.51
C HIS A 120 3.03 -1.15 15.06
N SER A 121 3.45 0.11 15.21
CA SER A 121 2.66 1.21 15.77
C SER A 121 1.94 2.09 14.73
N ILE A 122 2.22 1.95 13.43
CA ILE A 122 1.47 2.66 12.36
C ILE A 122 -0.03 2.35 12.49
N ARG A 123 -0.35 1.07 12.64
CA ARG A 123 -1.71 0.60 12.88
C ARG A 123 -2.29 1.20 14.16
N ALA A 124 -1.59 1.05 15.28
CA ALA A 124 -2.07 1.51 16.59
C ALA A 124 -2.34 3.03 16.61
N ASN A 125 -1.50 3.82 15.96
CA ASN A 125 -1.64 5.27 15.92
C ASN A 125 -2.76 5.73 14.97
N MET A 126 -2.98 5.04 13.84
CA MET A 126 -4.13 5.32 12.96
C MET A 126 -5.46 4.98 13.62
N PHE A 127 -5.56 3.84 14.32
CA PHE A 127 -6.76 3.51 15.09
C PHE A 127 -7.00 4.51 16.23
N LYS A 128 -5.93 4.98 16.90
CA LYS A 128 -6.05 6.04 17.91
C LYS A 128 -6.57 7.35 17.31
N GLN A 129 -6.05 7.79 16.15
CA GLN A 129 -6.54 9.01 15.49
C GLN A 129 -7.95 8.85 14.91
N GLY A 130 -8.31 7.69 14.37
CA GLY A 130 -9.67 7.40 13.90
C GLY A 130 -10.69 7.35 15.03
N ALA A 131 -10.31 6.78 16.18
CA ALA A 131 -11.12 6.79 17.40
C ALA A 131 -11.29 8.20 17.97
N LEU A 132 -10.26 9.05 17.89
CA LEU A 132 -10.34 10.47 18.23
C LEU A 132 -11.21 11.27 17.23
N ALA A 133 -11.37 10.77 16.01
CA ALA A 133 -12.17 11.38 14.95
C ALA A 133 -13.62 10.86 14.86
N ASN A 134 -14.09 10.03 15.81
CA ASN A 134 -15.44 9.45 15.83
C ASN A 134 -15.85 8.69 14.54
N ILE A 135 -14.89 8.04 13.87
CA ILE A 135 -15.20 7.19 12.71
C ILE A 135 -15.47 5.76 13.22
N PRO A 136 -16.68 5.20 13.04
CA PRO A 136 -16.99 3.86 13.55
C PRO A 136 -16.10 2.80 12.88
N SER A 137 -15.58 1.90 13.71
CA SER A 137 -14.62 0.83 13.37
C SER A 137 -15.26 -0.36 12.65
#